data_AF-A0A9D1TEC8-F1
#
_entry.id   AF-A0A9D1TEC8-F1
#
_cell.length_a   1.000
_cell.length_b   1.000
_cell.length_c   1.000
_cell.angle_alpha   90.00
_cell.angle_beta   90.00
_cell.angle_gamma   90.00
#
_symmetry.space_group_name_H-M   'P 1'
#
loop_
_entity.id
_entity.type
_entity.pdbx_description
1 polymer ?
#
loop_
_entity_poly.entity_id
_entity_poly.type
_entity_poly.pdbx_seq_one_letter_code
_entity_poly.pdbx_strand_id
1 'polypeptide(L)'
;MEEEKKKCYYRSMGNKRGFERAAGLEADRRLMESYYPRRAGLLKALVTDECDRLEYEGSFIYDEYPDRRNIERICREISSQAREYPELQAMEKKEEGEAELLDEFIGALFCQEIHQRRCMRKLLR
;
A
#
# COMPACT_ATOMS: atom_id res chain seq x y z
N MET A 1 11.85 6.61 -19.37
CA MET A 1 10.84 7.18 -18.47
C MET A 1 11.51 7.27 -17.12
N GLU A 2 11.79 8.48 -16.66
CA GLU A 2 12.48 8.69 -15.39
C GLU A 2 11.58 8.16 -14.28
N GLU A 3 12.05 7.17 -13.52
CA GLU A 3 11.41 6.81 -12.24
C GLU A 3 11.53 8.03 -11.34
N GLU A 4 10.46 8.81 -11.21
CA GLU A 4 10.37 9.85 -10.19
C GLU A 4 10.75 9.22 -8.85
N LYS A 5 11.89 9.64 -8.30
CA LYS A 5 12.36 9.12 -7.02
C LYS A 5 11.31 9.47 -5.97
N LYS A 6 10.51 8.48 -5.56
CA LYS A 6 9.56 8.60 -4.43
C LYS A 6 10.24 9.32 -3.27
N LYS A 7 9.72 10.49 -2.91
CA LYS A 7 10.22 11.30 -1.80
C LYS A 7 9.87 10.60 -0.49
N CYS A 8 10.78 9.76 -0.01
CA CYS A 8 10.66 9.16 1.32
C CYS A 8 10.92 10.24 2.37
N TYR A 9 9.87 10.67 3.07
CA TYR A 9 9.88 11.79 4.01
C TYR A 9 10.87 11.57 5.19
N TYR A 10 11.21 10.33 5.52
CA TYR A 10 12.09 9.98 6.65
C TYR A 10 13.57 9.74 6.29
N ARG A 11 14.03 10.14 5.10
CA ARG A 11 15.43 9.93 4.70
C ARG A 11 16.38 10.86 5.47
N SER A 12 16.80 10.41 6.66
CA SER A 12 17.85 11.05 7.48
C SER A 12 19.23 10.52 7.10
N MET A 13 20.21 11.42 6.94
CA MET A 13 21.60 11.11 6.60
C MET A 13 22.35 10.61 7.84
N GLY A 14 22.50 9.29 8.02
CA GLY A 14 23.40 8.76 9.06
C GLY A 14 23.34 7.25 9.31
N ASN A 15 22.20 6.59 9.08
CA ASN A 15 22.01 5.17 9.44
C ASN A 15 22.34 4.21 8.27
N LYS A 16 23.62 4.07 7.90
CA LYS A 16 24.06 3.22 6.77
C LYS A 16 23.58 1.76 6.87
N ARG A 17 23.63 1.17 8.06
CA ARG A 17 23.16 -0.21 8.31
C ARG A 17 21.64 -0.33 8.15
N GLY A 18 20.88 0.67 8.58
CA GLY A 18 19.44 0.74 8.35
C GLY A 18 19.10 0.76 6.87
N PHE A 19 19.85 1.53 6.06
CA PHE A 19 19.66 1.60 4.61
C PHE A 19 19.97 0.28 3.89
N GLU A 20 21.05 -0.43 4.26
CA GLU A 20 21.35 -1.74 3.66
C GLU A 20 20.26 -2.77 3.93
N ARG A 21 19.76 -2.81 5.18
CA ARG A 21 18.64 -3.69 5.56
C ARG A 21 17.35 -3.28 4.85
N ALA A 22 17.07 -1.97 4.78
CA ALA A 22 15.92 -1.42 4.05
C ALA A 22 15.95 -1.81 2.57
N ALA A 23 17.12 -1.71 1.92
CA ALA A 23 17.29 -2.08 0.52
C ALA A 23 17.06 -3.58 0.28
N GLY A 24 17.53 -4.44 1.19
CA GLY A 24 17.23 -5.88 1.12
C GLY A 24 15.74 -6.17 1.22
N LEU A 25 15.05 -5.55 2.18
CA LEU A 25 13.61 -5.70 2.35
C LEU A 25 12.81 -5.16 1.15
N GLU A 26 13.25 -4.06 0.55
CA GLU A 26 12.64 -3.52 -0.67
C GLU A 26 12.82 -4.47 -1.86
N ALA A 27 13.99 -5.11 -1.99
CA ALA A 27 14.25 -6.10 -3.03
C ALA A 27 13.37 -7.35 -2.87
N ASP A 28 13.28 -7.89 -1.65
CA ASP A 28 12.41 -9.02 -1.33
C ASP A 28 10.94 -8.69 -1.60
N ARG A 29 10.51 -7.47 -1.25
CA ARG A 29 9.14 -6.99 -1.51
C ARG A 29 8.86 -6.92 -3.00
N ARG A 30 9.77 -6.35 -3.79
CA ARG A 30 9.63 -6.26 -5.25
C ARG A 30 9.59 -7.65 -5.89
N LEU A 31 10.36 -8.60 -5.38
CA LEU A 31 10.29 -9.99 -5.81
C LEU A 31 8.92 -10.59 -5.51
N MET A 32 8.38 -10.39 -4.30
CA MET A 32 7.05 -10.91 -3.95
C MET A 32 5.93 -10.29 -4.81
N GLU A 33 6.01 -8.99 -5.09
CA GLU A 33 5.08 -8.31 -5.99
C GLU A 33 5.12 -8.87 -7.42
N SER A 34 6.25 -9.39 -7.88
CA SER A 34 6.37 -10.00 -9.21
C SER A 34 5.57 -11.30 -9.36
N TYR A 35 5.27 -11.98 -8.26
CA TYR A 35 4.44 -13.19 -8.26
C TYR A 35 2.94 -12.89 -8.27
N TYR A 36 2.54 -11.63 -8.07
CA TYR A 36 1.12 -11.30 -7.99
C TYR A 36 0.46 -11.45 -9.37
N PRO A 37 -0.72 -12.09 -9.44
CA PRO A 37 -1.53 -12.08 -10.64
C PRO A 37 -1.80 -10.64 -11.09
N ARG A 38 -1.91 -10.42 -12.41
CA ARG A 38 -2.05 -9.06 -12.99
C ARG A 38 -3.09 -8.19 -12.28
N ARG A 39 -4.25 -8.76 -11.93
CA ARG A 39 -5.33 -8.05 -11.22
C ARG A 39 -4.96 -7.66 -9.79
N ALA A 40 -4.37 -8.58 -9.03
CA ALA A 40 -3.89 -8.29 -7.67
C ALA A 40 -2.73 -7.28 -7.69
N GLY A 41 -1.87 -7.34 -8.70
CA GLY A 41 -0.80 -6.35 -8.91
C GLY A 41 -1.35 -4.94 -9.18
N LEU A 42 -2.41 -4.82 -10.00
CA LEU A 42 -3.10 -3.55 -10.22
C LEU A 42 -3.70 -3.00 -8.93
N LEU A 43 -4.39 -3.85 -8.16
CA LEU A 43 -4.98 -3.44 -6.89
C LEU A 43 -3.90 -3.01 -5.88
N LYS A 44 -2.80 -3.77 -5.80
CA LYS A 44 -1.65 -3.42 -4.96
C LYS A 44 -1.08 -2.06 -5.36
N ALA A 45 -0.94 -1.78 -6.65
CA ALA A 45 -0.47 -0.50 -7.15
C ALA A 45 -1.40 0.66 -6.74
N LEU A 46 -2.73 0.48 -6.86
CA LEU A 46 -3.72 1.47 -6.41
C LEU A 46 -3.60 1.75 -4.91
N VAL A 47 -3.55 0.70 -4.09
CA VAL A 47 -3.37 0.83 -2.64
C VAL A 47 -2.06 1.56 -2.31
N THR A 48 -0.98 1.25 -3.02
CA THR A 48 0.31 1.92 -2.81
C THR A 48 0.26 3.40 -3.18
N ASP A 49 -0.40 3.79 -4.28
CA ASP A 49 -0.56 5.21 -4.67
C ASP A 49 -1.36 6.00 -3.62
N GLU A 50 -2.49 5.44 -3.15
CA GLU A 50 -3.28 6.08 -2.10
C GLU A 50 -2.49 6.18 -0.78
N CYS A 51 -1.73 5.14 -0.41
CA CYS A 51 -0.83 5.23 0.73
C CYS A 51 0.31 6.24 0.55
N ASP A 52 0.81 6.47 -0.68
CA ASP A 52 1.81 7.50 -0.96
C ASP A 52 1.23 8.90 -0.68
N ARG A 53 -0.03 9.15 -1.07
CA ARG A 53 -0.73 10.42 -0.76
C ARG A 53 -0.93 10.63 0.74
N LEU A 54 -1.06 9.54 1.50
CA LEU A 54 -1.15 9.56 2.95
C LEU A 54 0.20 9.71 3.66
N GLU A 55 1.32 9.79 2.93
CA GLU A 55 2.67 9.89 3.49
C GLU A 55 3.08 11.35 3.77
N TYR A 56 2.40 11.97 4.73
CA TYR A 56 2.72 13.31 5.23
C TYR A 56 2.96 13.32 6.75
N GLU A 57 3.56 14.40 7.24
CA GLU A 57 3.81 14.58 8.67
C GLU A 57 2.50 14.70 9.45
N GLY A 58 2.35 13.92 10.53
CA GLY A 58 1.10 13.88 11.31
C GLY A 58 -0.04 13.12 10.63
N SER A 59 0.24 12.34 9.58
CA SER A 59 -0.77 11.45 8.98
C SER A 59 -1.23 10.38 9.97
N PHE A 60 -2.53 10.09 9.94
CA PHE A 60 -3.15 9.06 10.78
C PHE A 60 -2.55 7.67 10.58
N ILE A 61 -1.95 7.41 9.40
CA ILE A 61 -1.27 6.13 9.13
C ILE A 61 -0.10 5.89 10.06
N TYR A 62 0.37 6.91 10.81
CA TYR A 62 1.43 6.80 11.79
C TYR A 62 0.98 6.94 13.25
N ASP A 63 -0.32 7.06 13.51
CA ASP A 63 -0.85 7.12 14.87
C ASP A 63 -0.59 5.81 15.63
N GLU A 64 -0.44 5.89 16.95
CA GLU A 64 -0.33 4.72 17.81
C GLU A 64 -1.51 3.77 17.60
N TYR A 65 -2.72 4.33 17.49
CA TYR A 65 -3.97 3.62 17.26
C TYR A 65 -4.77 4.30 16.13
N PRO A 66 -4.65 3.84 14.87
CA PRO A 66 -5.43 4.40 13.78
C PRO A 66 -6.93 4.10 13.99
N ASP A 67 -7.79 5.10 13.77
CA ASP A 67 -9.23 4.93 13.87
C ASP A 67 -9.74 3.99 12.76
N ARG A 68 -10.51 2.98 13.16
CA ARG A 68 -11.15 2.01 12.27
C ARG A 68 -12.00 2.69 11.20
N ARG A 69 -12.72 3.76 11.53
CA ARG A 69 -13.57 4.47 10.56
C ARG A 69 -12.76 5.13 9.46
N ASN A 70 -11.59 5.66 9.79
CA ASN A 70 -10.69 6.25 8.79
C ASN A 70 -10.15 5.18 7.84
N ILE A 71 -9.74 4.02 8.37
CA ILE A 71 -9.29 2.88 7.55
C ILE A 71 -10.42 2.44 6.61
N GLU A 72 -11.62 2.20 7.14
CA GLU A 72 -12.78 1.79 6.34
C GLU A 72 -13.14 2.82 5.25
N ARG A 73 -13.05 4.12 5.55
CA ARG A 73 -13.28 5.19 4.58
C ARG A 73 -12.29 5.10 3.42
N ILE A 74 -10.99 5.00 3.71
CA ILE A 74 -9.96 4.91 2.66
C ILE A 74 -10.12 3.63 1.84
N CYS A 75 -10.41 2.48 2.47
CA CYS A 75 -10.67 1.24 1.73
C CYS A 75 -11.85 1.37 0.75
N ARG A 76 -12.93 2.07 1.16
CA ARG A 76 -14.07 2.34 0.27
C ARG A 76 -13.71 3.28 -0.88
N GLU A 77 -12.87 4.28 -0.63
CA GLU A 77 -12.36 5.18 -1.68
C GLU A 77 -11.53 4.39 -2.70
N ILE A 78 -10.63 3.51 -2.24
CA ILE A 78 -9.85 2.61 -3.11
C ILE A 78 -10.76 1.64 -3.87
N SER A 79 -11.78 1.07 -3.22
CA SER A 79 -12.76 0.18 -3.87
C SER A 79 -13.52 0.92 -4.98
N SER A 80 -13.96 2.15 -4.72
CA SER A 80 -14.59 3.00 -5.74
C SER A 80 -13.65 3.27 -6.91
N GLN A 81 -12.37 3.54 -6.68
CA GLN A 81 -11.38 3.72 -7.74
C GLN A 81 -11.12 2.42 -8.50
N ALA A 82 -11.02 1.28 -7.82
CA ALA A 82 -10.81 -0.02 -8.43
C ALA A 82 -11.93 -0.36 -9.42
N ARG A 83 -13.16 0.06 -9.12
CA ARG A 83 -14.31 -0.08 -10.03
C ARG A 83 -14.20 0.75 -11.30
N GLU A 84 -13.33 1.74 -11.39
CA GLU A 84 -13.10 2.49 -12.64
C GLU A 84 -12.22 1.72 -13.63
N TYR A 85 -11.48 0.70 -13.17
CA TYR A 85 -10.58 -0.10 -14.00
C TYR A 85 -11.31 -1.31 -14.61
N PRO A 86 -11.38 -1.43 -15.96
CA PRO A 86 -12.09 -2.52 -16.62
C PRO A 86 -11.58 -3.92 -16.24
N GLU A 87 -10.26 -4.07 -16.01
CA GLU A 87 -9.67 -5.35 -15.60
C GLU A 87 -10.13 -5.83 -14.22
N LEU A 88 -10.48 -4.90 -13.32
CA LEU A 88 -10.92 -5.16 -11.95
C LEU A 88 -12.45 -5.31 -11.88
N GLN A 89 -13.22 -4.56 -12.69
CA GLN A 89 -14.66 -4.77 -12.84
C GLN A 89 -15.01 -6.21 -13.29
N ALA A 90 -14.13 -6.84 -14.07
CA ALA A 90 -14.28 -8.23 -14.50
C ALA A 90 -13.97 -9.27 -13.41
N MET A 91 -13.58 -8.85 -12.19
CA MET A 91 -13.63 -9.67 -10.98
C MET A 91 -15.02 -9.58 -10.34
N GLU A 92 -15.51 -8.37 -10.05
CA GLU A 92 -16.79 -8.18 -9.36
C GLU A 92 -18.00 -8.80 -10.07
N LYS A 93 -17.99 -8.87 -11.41
CA LYS A 93 -19.12 -9.39 -12.20
C LYS A 93 -19.31 -10.90 -12.13
N LYS A 94 -18.40 -11.66 -11.52
CA LYS A 94 -18.45 -13.13 -11.59
C LYS A 94 -19.37 -13.76 -10.55
N GLU A 95 -19.45 -13.26 -9.31
CA GLU A 95 -20.42 -13.72 -8.29
C GLU A 95 -20.68 -12.61 -7.24
N GLU A 96 -21.91 -12.48 -6.71
CA GLU A 96 -22.28 -11.43 -5.73
C GLU A 96 -21.42 -11.45 -4.45
N GLY A 97 -20.86 -12.61 -4.06
CA GLY A 97 -19.94 -12.75 -2.92
C GLY A 97 -18.50 -12.32 -3.21
N GLU A 98 -18.09 -12.19 -4.47
CA GLU A 98 -16.73 -11.77 -4.83
C GLU A 98 -16.49 -10.29 -4.53
N ALA A 99 -17.53 -9.45 -4.51
CA ALA A 99 -17.43 -8.04 -4.19
C ALA A 99 -17.01 -7.80 -2.72
N GLU A 100 -17.56 -8.56 -1.78
CA GLU A 100 -17.19 -8.48 -0.36
C GLU A 100 -15.73 -8.96 -0.14
N LEU A 101 -15.33 -10.02 -0.84
CA LEU A 101 -13.96 -10.53 -0.80
C LEU A 101 -12.93 -9.54 -1.36
N LEU A 102 -13.32 -8.75 -2.37
CA LEU A 102 -12.46 -7.70 -2.92
C LEU A 102 -12.23 -6.57 -1.92
N ASP A 103 -13.28 -6.12 -1.22
CA ASP A 103 -13.16 -5.09 -0.19
C ASP A 103 -12.29 -5.56 1.00
N GLU A 104 -12.45 -6.82 1.41
CA GLU A 104 -11.58 -7.44 2.42
C GLU A 104 -10.13 -7.52 1.94
N PHE A 105 -9.92 -7.87 0.67
CA PHE A 105 -8.58 -7.94 0.09
C PHE A 105 -7.92 -6.55 0.01
N ILE A 106 -8.68 -5.51 -0.38
CA ILE A 106 -8.23 -4.11 -0.33
C ILE A 106 -7.81 -3.74 1.10
N GLY A 107 -8.65 -4.07 2.08
CA GLY A 107 -8.35 -3.82 3.49
C GLY A 107 -7.07 -4.51 3.96
N ALA A 108 -6.86 -5.77 3.57
CA ALA A 108 -5.65 -6.51 3.88
C ALA A 108 -4.39 -5.87 3.26
N LEU A 109 -4.46 -5.51 1.98
CA LEU A 109 -3.35 -4.84 1.27
C LEU A 109 -3.02 -3.48 1.88
N PHE A 110 -4.05 -2.70 2.26
CA PHE A 110 -3.91 -1.39 2.87
C PHE A 110 -3.24 -1.48 4.25
N CYS A 111 -3.73 -2.38 5.11
CA CYS A 111 -3.13 -2.63 6.43
C CYS A 111 -1.67 -3.11 6.31
N GLN A 112 -1.38 -3.98 5.36
CA GLN A 112 -0.02 -4.45 5.08
C GLN A 112 0.89 -3.28 4.67
N GLU A 113 0.44 -2.41 3.77
CA GLU A 113 1.20 -1.25 3.29
C GLU A 113 1.50 -0.26 4.43
N ILE A 114 0.51 0.06 5.26
CA ILE A 114 0.70 0.90 6.46
C ILE A 114 1.73 0.26 7.41
N HIS A 115 1.59 -1.03 7.69
CA HIS A 115 2.51 -1.74 8.55
C HIS A 115 3.95 -1.67 8.02
N GLN A 116 4.13 -1.92 6.72
CA GLN A 116 5.44 -1.82 6.06
C GLN A 116 6.04 -0.42 6.21
N ARG A 117 5.27 0.65 5.95
CA ARG A 117 5.74 2.04 6.11
C ARG A 117 6.13 2.37 7.54
N ARG A 118 5.36 1.89 8.52
CA ARG A 118 5.70 2.03 9.95
C ARG A 118 7.01 1.31 10.30
N CYS A 119 7.20 0.10 9.80
CA CYS A 119 8.43 -0.67 10.02
C CYS A 119 9.64 -0.03 9.35
N MET A 120 9.50 0.43 8.11
CA MET A 120 10.55 1.15 7.39
C MET A 120 10.92 2.46 8.08
N ARG A 121 9.93 3.24 8.55
CA ARG A 121 10.17 4.46 9.33
C ARG A 121 10.96 4.17 10.61
N LYS A 122 10.67 3.08 11.31
CA LYS A 122 11.42 2.67 12.51
C LYS A 122 12.84 2.22 12.19
N LEU A 123 13.06 1.58 11.05
CA LEU A 123 14.38 1.12 10.61
C LEU A 123 15.30 2.26 10.13
N LEU A 124 14.70 3.29 9.52
CA LEU A 124 15.41 4.45 8.97
C LEU A 124 15.65 5.58 9.98
N ARG A 125 14.88 5.62 11.06
CA ARG A 125 15.16 6.45 12.24
C ARG A 125 16.45 5.99 12.93
#